data_AF-A0A839JJ41-F1
#
_entry.id   AF-A0A839JJ41-F1
#
_cell.length_a   1.000
_cell.length_b   1.000
_cell.length_c   1.000
_cell.angle_alpha   90.00
_cell.angle_beta   90.00
_cell.angle_gamma   90.00
#
_symmetry.space_group_name_H-M   'P 1'
#
loop_
_entity.id
_entity.type
_entity.pdbx_description
1 polymer ?
#
loop_
_entity_poly.entity_id
_entity_poly.type
_entity_poly.pdbx_seq_one_letter_code
_entity_poly.pdbx_strand_id
1 'polypeptide(L)'
;MIQLTGAELIAHATQVVAAPARWNAARSTTEGARKDVEEAEYLSSIGDPAYRDAVRSIIARCETLGIEVKWRSRGAALRIDTPDRRQPLAIGWMLSEGSHWQAARYVTLGVDPTSLAQTPSVANAVLAYAERVKSIPGGVAPKSALNAATFPPAVLPGVLGEVDGALTALVEQLGA
;
A
#
# COMPACT_ATOMS: atom_id res chain seq x y z
N MET A 1 -61.65 -19.95 19.48
CA MET A 1 -60.74 -21.09 19.25
C MET A 1 -59.39 -20.50 18.86
N ILE A 2 -58.37 -20.70 19.71
CA ILE A 2 -56.94 -21.01 19.40
C ILE A 2 -56.36 -20.34 18.14
N GLN A 3 -55.21 -19.68 18.08
CA GLN A 3 -54.16 -19.15 18.98
C GLN A 3 -53.07 -18.63 18.00
N LEU A 4 -52.31 -17.61 18.42
CA LEU A 4 -50.88 -17.34 18.09
C LEU A 4 -50.54 -17.13 16.59
N THR A 5 -49.59 -16.33 16.12
CA THR A 5 -48.29 -15.82 16.58
C THR A 5 -47.90 -14.80 15.49
N GLY A 6 -47.30 -13.65 15.74
CA GLY A 6 -45.90 -13.57 16.12
C GLY A 6 -45.25 -12.28 15.60
N ALA A 7 -44.26 -11.85 16.37
CA ALA A 7 -43.19 -10.90 16.07
C ALA A 7 -43.58 -9.41 15.85
N GLU A 8 -43.68 -8.70 16.97
CA GLU A 8 -43.10 -7.35 17.05
C GLU A 8 -41.65 -7.39 16.55
N LEU A 9 -41.36 -6.61 15.50
CA LEU A 9 -40.01 -6.10 15.27
C LEU A 9 -40.03 -4.60 15.54
N ILE A 10 -39.73 -4.24 16.78
CA ILE A 10 -39.38 -2.87 17.15
C ILE A 10 -38.02 -2.61 16.52
N ALA A 11 -37.99 -1.89 15.40
CA ALA A 11 -36.78 -1.32 14.87
C ALA A 11 -36.31 -0.21 15.83
N HIS A 12 -35.33 -0.50 16.67
CA HIS A 12 -34.60 0.53 17.41
C HIS A 12 -33.80 1.37 16.40
N ALA A 13 -34.40 2.45 15.91
CA ALA A 13 -33.69 3.49 15.21
C ALA A 13 -32.82 4.25 16.23
N THR A 14 -31.56 3.85 16.36
CA THR A 14 -30.55 4.64 17.07
C THR A 14 -30.29 5.89 16.25
N GLN A 15 -30.96 6.99 16.60
CA GLN A 15 -30.76 8.28 15.98
C GLN A 15 -29.47 8.90 16.53
N VAL A 16 -28.36 8.73 15.81
CA VAL A 16 -27.11 9.43 16.11
C VAL A 16 -27.26 10.88 15.63
N VAL A 17 -27.37 11.81 16.57
CA VAL A 17 -27.23 13.24 16.32
C VAL A 17 -25.74 13.55 16.23
N ALA A 18 -25.25 13.82 15.02
CA ALA A 18 -23.90 14.36 14.80
C ALA A 18 -24.00 15.81 14.27
N ALA A 19 -23.35 16.71 15.00
CA ALA A 19 -23.18 18.13 14.70
C ALA A 19 -22.51 18.37 13.31
N PRO A 20 -22.72 19.52 12.65
CA PRO A 20 -22.32 19.69 11.26
C PRO A 20 -20.80 19.96 11.15
N ALA A 21 -20.05 18.95 10.69
CA ALA A 21 -18.71 19.14 10.13
C ALA A 21 -18.78 18.97 8.60
N ARG A 22 -19.52 19.88 7.94
CA ARG A 22 -19.98 19.73 6.54
C ARG A 22 -18.95 20.03 5.44
N TRP A 23 -17.65 19.90 5.69
CA TRP A 23 -16.66 20.07 4.61
C TRP A 23 -15.56 19.00 4.58
N ASN A 24 -15.05 18.57 5.74
CA ASN A 24 -13.96 17.57 5.77
C ASN A 24 -14.46 16.12 5.68
N ALA A 25 -15.64 15.82 6.23
CA ALA A 25 -16.19 14.47 6.19
C ALA A 25 -16.54 14.04 4.76
N ALA A 26 -17.21 14.89 3.98
CA ALA A 26 -17.60 14.57 2.60
C ALA A 26 -16.40 14.39 1.65
N ARG A 27 -15.32 15.15 1.86
CA ARG A 27 -14.08 15.00 1.08
C ARG A 27 -13.34 13.72 1.45
N SER A 28 -13.25 13.41 2.75
CA SER A 28 -12.61 12.19 3.23
C SER A 28 -13.37 10.93 2.81
N THR A 29 -14.71 10.97 2.79
CA THR A 29 -15.52 9.84 2.30
C THR A 29 -15.40 9.65 0.80
N THR A 30 -15.34 10.74 0.02
CA THR A 30 -15.20 10.65 -1.44
C THR A 30 -13.79 10.18 -1.84
N GLU A 31 -12.77 10.64 -1.12
CA GLU A 31 -11.38 10.21 -1.36
C GLU A 31 -11.15 8.77 -0.93
N GLY A 32 -11.72 8.33 0.21
CA GLY A 32 -11.72 6.92 0.62
C GLY A 32 -12.43 6.03 -0.40
N ALA A 33 -13.66 6.37 -0.78
CA ALA A 33 -14.42 5.60 -1.77
C ALA A 33 -13.71 5.52 -3.13
N ARG A 34 -12.98 6.57 -3.54
CA ARG A 34 -12.17 6.54 -4.76
C ARG A 34 -10.98 5.58 -4.63
N LYS A 35 -10.26 5.61 -3.50
CA LYS A 35 -9.14 4.69 -3.24
C LYS A 35 -9.61 3.24 -3.25
N ASP A 36 -10.77 2.95 -2.66
CA ASP A 36 -11.36 1.60 -2.66
C ASP A 36 -11.67 1.11 -4.08
N VAL A 37 -12.18 2.00 -4.95
CA VAL A 37 -12.45 1.68 -6.36
C VAL A 37 -11.16 1.44 -7.14
N GLU A 38 -10.16 2.31 -6.99
CA GLU A 38 -8.86 2.18 -7.66
C GLU A 38 -8.11 0.91 -7.22
N GLU A 39 -8.20 0.56 -5.93
CA GLU A 39 -7.69 -0.71 -5.39
C GLU A 39 -8.41 -1.91 -6.01
N ALA A 40 -9.74 -1.92 -5.96
CA ALA A 40 -10.54 -3.02 -6.47
C ALA A 40 -10.30 -3.26 -7.97
N GLU A 41 -10.18 -2.19 -8.75
CA GLU A 41 -9.83 -2.25 -10.17
C GLU A 41 -8.42 -2.83 -10.37
N TYR A 42 -7.45 -2.35 -9.61
CA TYR A 42 -6.08 -2.86 -9.66
C TYR A 42 -6.00 -4.36 -9.32
N LEU A 43 -6.59 -4.79 -8.20
CA LEU A 43 -6.60 -6.19 -7.78
C LEU A 43 -7.37 -7.08 -8.76
N SER A 44 -8.44 -6.56 -9.39
CA SER A 44 -9.19 -7.28 -10.42
C SER A 44 -8.39 -7.48 -11.71
N SER A 45 -7.42 -6.60 -11.99
CA SER A 45 -6.52 -6.74 -13.14
C SER A 45 -5.49 -7.86 -12.97
N ILE A 46 -5.29 -8.37 -11.76
CA ILE A 46 -4.31 -9.41 -11.46
C ILE A 46 -4.93 -10.80 -11.69
N GLY A 47 -4.44 -11.52 -12.69
CA GLY A 47 -4.93 -12.86 -13.04
C GLY A 47 -4.62 -13.93 -12.00
N ASP A 48 -3.38 -13.97 -11.50
CA ASP A 48 -2.91 -14.96 -10.52
C ASP A 48 -3.52 -14.71 -9.13
N PRO A 49 -4.34 -15.63 -8.58
CA PRO A 49 -4.97 -15.46 -7.27
C PRO A 49 -3.96 -15.36 -6.12
N ALA A 50 -2.88 -16.15 -6.12
CA ALA A 50 -1.91 -16.15 -5.05
C ALA A 50 -1.11 -14.84 -5.01
N TYR A 51 -0.75 -14.34 -6.20
CA TYR A 51 -0.09 -13.04 -6.32
C TYR A 51 -1.01 -11.89 -5.90
N ARG A 52 -2.29 -11.94 -6.28
CA ARG A 52 -3.30 -10.95 -5.88
C ARG A 52 -3.48 -10.88 -4.37
N ASP A 53 -3.55 -12.03 -3.70
CA ASP A 53 -3.68 -12.10 -2.24
C ASP A 53 -2.42 -11.59 -1.53
N ALA A 54 -1.23 -11.87 -2.08
CA ALA A 54 0.01 -11.30 -1.58
C ALA A 54 0.03 -9.77 -1.71
N VAL A 55 -0.38 -9.23 -2.86
CA VAL A 55 -0.50 -7.78 -3.09
C VAL A 55 -1.50 -7.14 -2.13
N ARG A 56 -2.68 -7.76 -1.95
CA ARG A 56 -3.68 -7.31 -0.96
C ARG A 56 -3.10 -7.25 0.45
N SER A 57 -2.31 -8.26 0.83
CA SER A 57 -1.66 -8.30 2.13
C SER A 57 -0.63 -7.18 2.30
N ILE A 58 0.12 -6.83 1.26
CA ILE A 58 1.04 -5.68 1.27
C ILE A 58 0.29 -4.36 1.43
N ILE A 59 -0.82 -4.18 0.72
CA ILE A 59 -1.66 -2.97 0.83
C ILE A 59 -2.14 -2.81 2.28
N ALA A 60 -2.79 -3.85 2.82
CA ALA A 60 -3.27 -3.84 4.20
C ALA A 60 -2.12 -3.58 5.19
N ARG A 61 -0.93 -4.15 4.93
CA ARG A 61 0.24 -3.90 5.77
C ARG A 61 0.70 -2.45 5.71
N CYS A 62 0.77 -1.87 4.51
CA CYS A 62 1.12 -0.46 4.34
C CYS A 62 0.18 0.46 5.12
N GLU A 63 -1.13 0.19 5.07
CA GLU A 63 -2.12 0.95 5.85
C GLU A 63 -1.87 0.85 7.36
N THR A 64 -1.61 -0.36 7.88
CA THR A 64 -1.32 -0.54 9.33
C THR A 64 -0.04 0.15 9.77
N LEU A 65 0.94 0.27 8.88
CA LEU A 65 2.24 0.92 9.14
C LEU A 65 2.24 2.43 8.86
N GLY A 66 1.12 2.99 8.38
CA GLY A 66 1.04 4.41 7.99
C GLY A 66 1.79 4.76 6.70
N ILE A 67 2.10 3.77 5.86
CA ILE A 67 2.69 3.97 4.52
C ILE A 67 1.54 4.32 3.55
N GLU A 68 1.61 5.48 2.90
CA GLU A 68 0.60 5.93 1.92
C GLU A 68 0.66 5.04 0.67
N VAL A 69 -0.46 4.39 0.35
CA VAL A 69 -0.68 3.77 -0.97
C VAL A 69 -1.30 4.80 -1.90
N LYS A 70 -0.49 5.39 -2.77
CA LYS A 70 -0.95 6.39 -3.73
C LYS A 70 -1.30 5.75 -5.07
N TRP A 71 -2.59 5.58 -5.30
CA TRP A 71 -3.15 5.08 -6.55
C TRP A 71 -2.91 6.01 -7.75
N ARG A 72 -2.75 5.38 -8.91
CA ARG A 72 -2.58 5.96 -10.25
C ARG A 72 -3.28 5.03 -11.26
N SER A 73 -3.46 5.51 -12.48
CA SER A 73 -4.18 4.78 -13.54
C SER A 73 -3.61 3.40 -13.93
N ARG A 74 -2.41 3.03 -13.48
CA ARG A 74 -1.76 1.75 -13.81
C ARG A 74 -1.11 1.05 -12.61
N GLY A 75 -1.62 1.33 -11.41
CA GLY A 75 -1.11 0.78 -10.15
C GLY A 75 -0.97 1.82 -9.05
N ALA A 76 -0.05 1.62 -8.12
CA ALA A 76 0.19 2.50 -6.98
C ALA A 76 1.68 2.70 -6.69
N ALA A 77 1.98 3.79 -6.00
CA ALA A 77 3.28 4.01 -5.35
C ALA A 77 3.11 3.96 -3.84
N LEU A 78 3.99 3.24 -3.15
CA LEU A 78 4.08 3.17 -1.69
C LEU A 78 4.96 4.32 -1.20
N ARG A 79 4.48 5.13 -0.25
CA ARG A 79 5.14 6.38 0.11
C ARG A 79 5.20 6.61 1.61
N ILE A 80 6.27 7.26 2.04
CA ILE A 80 6.45 7.74 3.41
C ILE A 80 6.60 9.26 3.40
N ASP A 81 6.06 9.91 4.42
CA ASP A 81 6.34 11.32 4.65
C ASP A 81 7.78 11.49 5.16
N THR A 82 8.39 12.60 4.77
CA THR A 82 9.76 12.94 5.18
C THR A 82 9.80 14.40 5.60
N PRO A 83 10.56 14.78 6.64
CA PRO A 83 10.64 16.17 7.08
C PRO A 83 11.38 17.07 6.07
N ASP A 84 12.25 16.50 5.22
CA ASP A 84 13.09 17.27 4.30
C ASP A 84 12.32 17.95 3.16
N ARG A 85 11.15 17.41 2.79
CA ARG A 85 10.39 17.88 1.63
C ARG A 85 8.89 17.66 1.80
N ARG A 86 8.10 18.54 1.18
CA ARG A 86 6.62 18.45 1.19
C ARG A 86 6.07 17.25 0.44
N GLN A 87 6.82 16.70 -0.52
CA GLN A 87 6.36 15.57 -1.33
C GLN A 87 6.81 14.25 -0.68
N PRO A 88 5.90 13.30 -0.42
CA PRO A 88 6.28 12.02 0.16
C PRO A 88 7.35 11.28 -0.67
N LEU A 89 8.22 10.53 -0.01
CA LEU A 89 9.23 9.67 -0.65
C LEU A 89 8.62 8.33 -1.05
N ALA A 90 8.78 7.94 -2.32
CA ALA A 90 8.36 6.63 -2.78
C ALA A 90 9.39 5.57 -2.36
N ILE A 91 8.90 4.50 -1.73
CA ILE A 91 9.68 3.35 -1.23
C ILE A 91 9.27 2.02 -1.91
N GLY A 92 8.40 2.11 -2.91
CA GLY A 92 7.97 0.99 -3.72
C GLY A 92 6.87 1.35 -4.70
N TRP A 93 6.61 0.42 -5.62
CA TRP A 93 5.61 0.54 -6.68
C TRP A 93 4.91 -0.81 -6.85
N MET A 94 3.59 -0.76 -7.04
CA MET A 94 2.76 -1.90 -7.41
C MET A 94 2.15 -1.57 -8.76
N LEU A 95 2.55 -2.26 -9.82
CA LEU A 95 2.19 -1.92 -11.21
C LEU A 95 1.42 -3.07 -11.83
N SER A 96 0.39 -2.74 -12.62
CA SER A 96 -0.37 -3.74 -13.36
C SER A 96 0.51 -4.48 -14.36
N GLU A 97 0.10 -5.68 -14.73
CA GLU A 97 0.81 -6.45 -15.77
C GLU A 97 0.92 -5.63 -17.08
N GLY A 98 2.09 -5.67 -17.72
CA GLY A 98 2.38 -4.85 -18.89
C GLY A 98 2.67 -3.36 -18.62
N SER A 99 2.43 -2.87 -17.40
CA SER A 99 2.82 -1.52 -16.99
C SER A 99 4.26 -1.49 -16.48
N HIS A 100 4.90 -0.33 -16.60
CA HIS A 100 6.22 -0.09 -16.03
C HIS A 100 6.43 1.38 -15.68
N TRP A 101 7.31 1.64 -14.71
CA TRP A 101 7.79 2.97 -14.39
C TRP A 101 9.28 2.90 -14.07
N GLN A 102 10.12 3.60 -14.84
CA GLN A 102 11.59 3.48 -14.72
C GLN A 102 12.06 2.01 -14.58
N ALA A 103 11.57 1.13 -15.45
CA ALA A 103 11.80 -0.33 -15.42
C ALA A 103 11.30 -1.11 -14.17
N ALA A 104 10.71 -0.46 -13.16
CA ALA A 104 9.90 -1.13 -12.15
C ALA A 104 8.70 -1.81 -12.81
N ARG A 105 8.32 -2.99 -12.30
CA ARG A 105 7.24 -3.86 -12.78
C ARG A 105 6.67 -4.63 -11.61
N TYR A 106 5.43 -5.11 -11.71
CA TYR A 106 4.82 -5.91 -10.64
C TYR A 106 4.92 -5.18 -9.30
N VAL A 107 5.30 -5.88 -8.22
CA VAL A 107 5.74 -5.23 -6.99
C VAL A 107 7.24 -5.01 -7.06
N THR A 108 7.66 -3.76 -7.10
CA THR A 108 9.06 -3.34 -6.98
C THR A 108 9.22 -2.56 -5.69
N LEU A 109 10.08 -3.01 -4.78
CA LEU A 109 10.33 -2.38 -3.48
C LEU A 109 11.74 -1.82 -3.42
N GLY A 110 11.87 -0.61 -2.90
CA GLY A 110 13.13 0.14 -2.84
C GLY A 110 12.91 1.59 -3.24
N VAL A 111 13.98 2.28 -3.60
CA VAL A 111 13.95 3.75 -3.74
C VAL A 111 14.64 4.22 -5.01
N ASP A 112 14.16 5.34 -5.54
CA ASP A 112 14.90 6.11 -6.53
C ASP A 112 16.03 6.89 -5.83
N PRO A 113 17.32 6.63 -6.15
CA PRO A 113 18.45 7.30 -5.49
C PRO A 113 18.42 8.82 -5.63
N THR A 114 17.88 9.34 -6.75
CA THR A 114 17.78 10.79 -6.96
C THR A 114 16.80 11.43 -5.98
N SER A 115 15.66 10.78 -5.77
CA SER A 115 14.69 11.19 -4.75
C SER A 115 15.25 11.10 -3.33
N LEU A 116 16.01 10.03 -3.04
CA LEU A 116 16.61 9.82 -1.72
C LEU A 116 17.67 10.88 -1.37
N ALA A 117 18.46 11.32 -2.36
CA ALA A 117 19.46 12.36 -2.16
C ALA A 117 18.86 13.70 -1.68
N GLN A 118 17.56 13.92 -1.91
CA GLN A 118 16.82 15.09 -1.45
C GLN A 118 16.14 14.89 -0.09
N THR A 119 16.30 13.72 0.54
CA THR A 119 15.70 13.37 1.83
C THR A 119 16.75 12.80 2.79
N PRO A 120 17.75 13.61 3.20
CA PRO A 120 18.86 13.13 4.03
C PRO A 120 18.42 12.63 5.42
N SER A 121 17.31 13.13 5.98
CA SER A 121 16.85 12.73 7.32
C SER A 121 16.50 11.24 7.42
N VAL A 122 16.05 10.63 6.33
CA VAL A 122 15.63 9.23 6.27
C VAL A 122 16.59 8.34 5.48
N ALA A 123 17.70 8.91 4.97
CA ALA A 123 18.56 8.25 4.00
C ALA A 123 19.11 6.92 4.50
N ASN A 124 19.60 6.87 5.74
CA ASN A 124 20.17 5.64 6.31
C ASN A 124 19.12 4.53 6.45
N ALA A 125 17.93 4.85 6.97
CA ALA A 125 16.86 3.88 7.16
C ALA A 125 16.37 3.31 5.81
N VAL A 126 16.19 4.18 4.81
CA VAL A 126 15.73 3.77 3.49
C VAL A 126 16.81 2.98 2.72
N LEU A 127 18.10 3.30 2.89
CA LEU A 127 19.18 2.48 2.31
C LEU A 127 19.23 1.09 2.96
N ALA A 128 19.10 1.00 4.28
CA ALA A 128 19.04 -0.29 4.98
C ALA A 128 17.84 -1.12 4.52
N TYR A 129 16.68 -0.49 4.35
CA TYR A 129 15.50 -1.11 3.75
C TYR A 129 15.77 -1.61 2.33
N ALA A 130 16.38 -0.78 1.47
CA ALA A 130 16.71 -1.16 0.10
C ALA A 130 17.67 -2.36 0.04
N GLU A 131 18.69 -2.42 0.90
CA GLU A 131 19.57 -3.59 1.00
C GLU A 131 18.82 -4.84 1.48
N ARG A 132 17.89 -4.68 2.44
CA ARG A 132 17.10 -5.79 2.95
C ARG A 132 16.19 -6.38 1.88
N VAL A 133 15.46 -5.55 1.13
CA VAL A 133 14.58 -6.04 0.05
C VAL A 133 15.36 -6.69 -1.09
N LYS A 134 16.56 -6.20 -1.41
CA LYS A 134 17.46 -6.83 -2.40
C LYS A 134 18.01 -8.18 -1.95
N SER A 135 18.04 -8.43 -0.64
CA SER A 135 18.48 -9.70 -0.07
C SER A 135 17.38 -10.75 -0.01
N ILE A 136 16.13 -10.39 -0.31
CA ILE A 136 14.99 -11.33 -0.30
C ILE A 136 15.11 -12.30 -1.50
N PRO A 137 15.02 -13.63 -1.27
CA PRO A 137 15.12 -14.62 -2.34
C PRO A 137 14.13 -14.40 -3.49
N GLY A 138 14.59 -14.62 -4.72
CA GLY A 138 13.77 -14.48 -5.93
C GLY A 138 13.48 -13.03 -6.35
N GLY A 139 13.89 -12.03 -5.57
CA GLY A 139 13.91 -10.64 -6.00
C GLY A 139 14.88 -10.43 -7.18
N VAL A 140 14.46 -9.66 -8.17
CA VAL A 140 15.24 -9.34 -9.37
C VAL A 140 15.53 -7.85 -9.41
N ALA A 141 16.80 -7.48 -9.64
CA ALA A 141 17.15 -6.07 -9.82
C ALA A 141 16.40 -5.50 -11.05
N PRO A 142 15.71 -4.34 -10.92
CA PRO A 142 15.09 -3.69 -12.07
C PRO A 142 16.17 -3.26 -13.06
N LYS A 143 15.82 -3.17 -14.36
CA LYS A 143 16.75 -2.75 -15.43
C LYS A 143 16.99 -1.23 -15.46
N SER A 144 16.97 -0.58 -14.31
CA SER A 144 17.12 0.87 -14.13
C SER A 144 18.08 1.17 -12.98
N ALA A 145 18.33 2.46 -12.76
CA ALA A 145 19.16 2.94 -11.65
C ALA A 145 18.45 2.91 -10.29
N LEU A 146 17.27 2.29 -10.18
CA LEU A 146 16.56 2.18 -8.90
C LEU A 146 17.36 1.29 -7.94
N ASN A 147 17.50 1.74 -6.68
CA ASN A 147 18.02 0.89 -5.61
C ASN A 147 16.86 0.06 -5.05
N ALA A 148 16.51 -1.00 -5.76
CA ALA A 148 15.27 -1.75 -5.53
C ALA A 148 15.36 -3.22 -5.96
N ALA A 149 14.37 -4.00 -5.54
CA ALA A 149 14.11 -5.37 -5.99
C ALA A 149 12.69 -5.50 -6.54
N THR A 150 12.56 -6.16 -7.69
CA THR A 150 11.27 -6.52 -8.30
C THR A 150 10.93 -7.96 -7.95
N PHE A 151 9.72 -8.19 -7.48
CA PHE A 151 9.19 -9.50 -7.12
C PHE A 151 8.19 -9.95 -8.19
N PRO A 152 8.56 -10.90 -9.07
CA PRO A 152 7.65 -11.45 -10.06
C PRO A 152 6.44 -12.13 -9.41
N PRO A 153 5.32 -12.31 -10.14
CA PRO A 153 4.10 -12.92 -9.60
C PRO A 153 4.31 -14.29 -8.94
N ALA A 154 5.16 -15.13 -9.53
CA ALA A 154 5.48 -16.45 -9.01
C ALA A 154 6.33 -16.46 -7.72
N VAL A 155 6.98 -15.33 -7.38
CA VAL A 155 7.90 -15.22 -6.24
C VAL A 155 7.22 -14.59 -5.04
N LEU A 156 6.51 -13.48 -5.23
CA LEU A 156 6.03 -12.64 -4.13
C LEU A 156 5.23 -13.41 -3.05
N PRO A 157 4.31 -14.34 -3.38
CA PRO A 157 3.56 -15.07 -2.37
C PRO A 157 4.45 -15.89 -1.42
N GLY A 158 5.58 -16.39 -1.91
CA GLY A 158 6.51 -17.21 -1.13
C GLY A 158 7.43 -16.42 -0.21
N VAL A 159 7.50 -15.10 -0.35
CA VAL A 159 8.42 -14.21 0.40
C VAL A 159 7.71 -13.07 1.12
N LEU A 160 6.40 -13.19 1.31
CA LEU A 160 5.58 -12.13 1.88
C LEU A 160 5.99 -11.77 3.31
N GLY A 161 6.45 -12.75 4.11
CA GLY A 161 6.92 -12.52 5.46
C GLY A 161 8.21 -11.69 5.52
N GLU A 162 9.14 -11.92 4.59
CA GLU A 162 10.37 -11.14 4.48
C GLU A 162 10.09 -9.70 3.99
N VAL A 163 9.15 -9.55 3.06
CA VAL A 163 8.68 -8.25 2.59
C VAL A 163 8.04 -7.46 3.74
N ASP A 164 7.16 -8.08 4.50
CA ASP A 164 6.54 -7.49 5.68
C ASP A 164 7.61 -7.07 6.72
N GLY A 165 8.54 -7.97 7.04
CA GLY A 165 9.65 -7.68 7.95
C GLY A 165 10.50 -6.50 7.48
N ALA A 166 10.71 -6.33 6.17
CA ALA A 166 11.44 -5.19 5.62
C ALA A 166 10.68 -3.87 5.75
N LEU A 167 9.37 -3.85 5.46
CA LEU A 167 8.52 -2.66 5.63
C LEU A 167 8.40 -2.26 7.10
N THR A 168 8.26 -3.24 7.99
CA THR A 168 8.16 -3.04 9.44
C THR A 168 9.45 -2.41 9.97
N ALA A 169 10.61 -3.00 9.65
CA ALA A 169 11.90 -2.50 10.09
C ALA A 169 12.17 -1.07 9.58
N LEU A 170 11.71 -0.73 8.36
CA LEU A 170 11.79 0.63 7.85
C LEU A 170 11.03 1.60 8.76
N VAL A 171 9.75 1.34 9.03
CA VAL A 171 8.92 2.25 9.83
C VAL A 171 9.40 2.36 11.27
N GLU A 172 9.86 1.26 11.88
CA GLU A 172 10.47 1.28 13.21
C GLU A 172 11.72 2.18 13.25
N GLN A 173 12.58 2.12 12.22
CA GLN A 173 13.77 2.98 12.14
C GLN A 173 13.44 4.46 11.88
N LEU A 174 12.31 4.76 11.24
CA LEU A 174 11.86 6.14 11.03
C LEU A 174 11.23 6.76 12.28
N GLY A 175 10.71 5.93 13.19
CA GLY A 175 10.15 6.36 14.47
C GLY A 175 11.14 6.38 15.64
N ALA A 176 12.37 5.89 15.43
CA ALA A 176 13.46 5.86 16.40
C ALA A 176 14.27 7.16 16.41
#